data_AF-A0A2S1VVR7-F1
#
_entry.id   AF-A0A2S1VVR7-F1
#
_cell.length_a   1.000
_cell.length_b   1.000
_cell.length_c   1.000
_cell.angle_alpha   90.00
_cell.angle_beta   90.00
_cell.angle_gamma   90.00
#
_symmetry.space_group_name_H-M   'P 1'
#
loop_
_entity.id
_entity.type
_entity.pdbx_description
1 polymer ?
#
loop_
_entity_poly.entity_id
_entity_poly.type
_entity_poly.pdbx_seq_one_letter_code
_entity_poly.pdbx_strand_id
1 'polypeptide(L)'
;MAESGVSVGSESLQLYEAQFFGFTPETCTVRVRDAFRDSLNHILVAVESVFVKRLCPGQDPPAELRLTAREGTQKLRQFLQERFEIMFQRMKGMLMDRILSIPHNVLLPDDQLHQNYPEGKEDLMKLQDSIANLLQAYEAEVCAKQALLAELEEQKETQKQLDEVL
;
A
#
# COMPACT_ATOMS: atom_id res chain seq x y z
N MET A 1 3.52 34.37 -21.09
CA MET A 1 2.11 34.02 -20.82
C MET A 1 2.09 32.52 -20.63
N ALA A 2 1.93 32.08 -19.38
CA ALA A 2 1.98 30.67 -19.02
C ALA A 2 0.60 30.06 -19.27
N GLU A 3 0.52 29.18 -20.26
CA GLU A 3 -0.55 28.19 -20.37
C GLU A 3 -0.02 26.84 -19.90
N SER A 4 -0.95 26.04 -19.37
CA SER A 4 -0.89 24.58 -19.18
C SER A 4 -0.24 24.12 -17.88
N GLY A 5 -0.89 23.33 -17.02
CA GLY A 5 -2.21 22.72 -17.12
C GLY A 5 -2.65 22.27 -15.74
N VAL A 6 -3.87 22.64 -15.36
CA VAL A 6 -4.57 22.00 -14.26
C VAL A 6 -4.87 20.58 -14.72
N SER A 7 -4.10 19.62 -14.24
CA SER A 7 -4.36 18.18 -14.43
C SER A 7 -5.64 17.84 -13.69
N VAL A 8 -6.76 17.95 -14.42
CA VAL A 8 -8.06 17.45 -13.97
C VAL A 8 -8.00 15.93 -14.04
N GLY A 9 -7.95 15.31 -12.87
CA GLY A 9 -8.49 13.98 -12.58
C GLY A 9 -8.05 12.86 -13.53
N SER A 10 -6.82 12.38 -13.37
CA SER A 10 -6.62 10.94 -13.52
C SER A 10 -7.15 10.31 -12.23
N GLU A 11 -8.04 9.32 -12.31
CA GLU A 11 -8.35 8.43 -11.19
C GLU A 11 -7.08 7.61 -10.87
N SER A 12 -6.04 8.28 -10.38
CA SER A 12 -4.85 7.62 -9.92
C SER A 12 -5.26 6.81 -8.71
N LEU A 13 -5.02 5.49 -8.74
CA LEU A 13 -5.32 4.54 -7.68
C LEU A 13 -4.62 4.82 -6.33
N GLN A 14 -4.03 6.02 -6.17
CA GLN A 14 -3.29 6.50 -5.01
C GLN A 14 -2.30 5.44 -4.51
N LEU A 15 -1.51 4.90 -5.44
CA LEU A 15 -0.61 3.77 -5.18
C LEU A 15 0.50 4.15 -4.19
N TYR A 16 0.94 5.41 -4.21
CA TYR A 16 1.95 5.90 -3.31
C TYR A 16 1.43 6.02 -1.88
N GLU A 17 0.21 6.54 -1.73
CA GLU A 17 -0.52 6.53 -0.47
C GLU A 17 -0.77 5.10 0.01
N ALA A 18 -1.13 4.18 -0.90
CA ALA A 18 -1.37 2.78 -0.55
C ALA A 18 -0.11 2.06 -0.08
N GLN A 19 1.07 2.38 -0.62
CA GLN A 19 2.36 1.88 -0.13
C GLN A 19 2.56 2.29 1.33
N PHE A 20 2.26 3.54 1.69
CA PHE A 20 2.43 4.04 3.06
C PHE A 20 1.36 3.53 4.03
N PHE A 21 0.08 3.59 3.65
CA PHE A 21 -1.03 3.25 4.54
C PHE A 21 -1.36 1.75 4.57
N GLY A 22 -0.91 0.99 3.58
CA GLY A 22 -1.29 -0.43 3.39
C GLY A 22 -2.72 -0.63 2.86
N PHE A 23 -3.41 0.44 2.50
CA PHE A 23 -4.73 0.43 1.87
C PHE A 23 -4.91 1.68 0.99
N THR A 24 -5.79 1.61 -0.01
CA THR A 24 -6.13 2.81 -0.78
C THR A 24 -7.06 3.73 -0.01
N PRO A 25 -6.84 5.06 -0.04
CA PRO A 25 -7.72 6.02 0.64
C PRO A 25 -9.20 5.89 0.25
N GLU A 26 -9.50 5.55 -1.00
CA GLU A 26 -10.86 5.29 -1.48
C GLU A 26 -11.51 4.12 -0.73
N THR A 27 -10.78 3.03 -0.52
CA THR A 27 -11.29 1.87 0.22
C THR A 27 -11.61 2.25 1.67
N CYS A 28 -10.72 3.00 2.32
CA CYS A 28 -10.96 3.51 3.67
C CYS A 28 -12.24 4.36 3.74
N THR A 29 -12.40 5.28 2.79
CA THR A 29 -13.56 6.17 2.72
C THR A 29 -14.87 5.41 2.52
N VAL A 30 -14.89 4.41 1.64
CA VAL A 30 -16.06 3.54 1.44
C VAL A 30 -16.44 2.84 2.74
N ARG A 31 -15.46 2.25 3.45
CA ARG A 31 -15.72 1.57 4.74
C ARG A 31 -16.26 2.52 5.80
N VAL A 32 -15.71 3.73 5.90
CA VAL A 32 -16.20 4.76 6.81
C VAL A 32 -17.65 5.13 6.48
N ARG A 33 -17.96 5.39 5.20
CA ARG A 33 -19.33 5.69 4.74
C ARG A 33 -20.32 4.60 5.16
N ASP A 34 -19.95 3.35 4.91
CA ASP A 34 -20.81 2.20 5.15
C ASP A 34 -21.03 2.01 6.65
N ALA A 35 -20.00 2.18 7.48
CA ALA A 35 -20.13 2.16 8.95
C ALA A 35 -21.08 3.25 9.49
N PHE A 36 -21.02 4.47 8.92
CA PHE A 36 -21.96 5.54 9.28
C PHE A 36 -23.40 5.18 8.87
N ARG A 37 -23.58 4.64 7.66
CA ARG A 37 -24.89 4.23 7.14
C ARG A 37 -25.50 3.14 8.02
N ASP A 38 -24.71 2.14 8.40
CA ASP A 38 -25.14 1.05 9.26
C ASP A 38 -25.51 1.54 10.66
N SER A 39 -24.71 2.43 11.23
CA SER A 39 -25.00 3.07 12.52
C SER A 39 -26.31 3.86 12.49
N LEU A 40 -26.53 4.65 11.44
CA LEU A 40 -27.76 5.42 11.25
C LEU A 40 -28.98 4.50 11.11
N ASN A 41 -28.84 3.42 10.34
CA ASN A 41 -29.90 2.43 10.20
C ASN A 41 -30.23 1.74 11.52
N HIS A 42 -29.21 1.39 12.32
CA HIS A 42 -29.37 0.78 13.63
C HIS A 42 -30.11 1.70 14.61
N ILE A 43 -29.70 2.97 14.67
CA ILE A 43 -30.35 3.99 15.52
C ILE A 43 -31.81 4.17 15.12
N LEU A 44 -32.12 4.26 13.82
CA LEU A 44 -33.51 4.44 13.36
C LEU A 44 -34.42 3.28 13.74
N VAL A 45 -33.93 2.04 13.65
CA VAL A 45 -34.68 0.86 14.10
C VAL A 45 -34.91 0.89 15.62
N ALA A 46 -33.90 1.29 16.39
CA ALA A 46 -34.05 1.45 17.84
C ALA A 46 -35.10 2.53 18.17
N VAL A 47 -35.04 3.68 17.51
CA VAL A 47 -35.99 4.78 17.66
C VAL A 47 -37.42 4.33 17.32
N GLU A 48 -37.63 3.66 16.19
CA GLU A 48 -38.92 3.09 15.80
C GLU A 48 -39.47 2.16 16.90
N SER A 49 -38.63 1.25 17.40
CA SER A 49 -39.02 0.30 18.45
C SER A 49 -39.40 1.00 19.77
N VAL A 50 -38.70 2.08 20.13
CA VAL A 50 -38.99 2.86 21.34
C VAL A 50 -40.30 3.62 21.17
N PHE A 51 -40.55 4.24 20.01
CA PHE A 51 -41.81 4.92 19.74
C PHE A 51 -43.00 3.98 19.86
N VAL A 52 -42.94 2.81 19.21
CA VAL A 52 -44.02 1.81 19.27
C VAL A 52 -44.26 1.33 20.72
N LYS A 53 -43.20 1.03 21.47
CA LYS A 53 -43.30 0.59 22.88
C LYS A 53 -43.85 1.68 23.80
N ARG A 54 -43.52 2.94 23.56
CA ARG A 54 -43.97 4.07 24.39
C ARG A 54 -45.43 4.44 24.13
N LEU A 55 -45.91 4.26 22.91
CA LEU A 55 -47.31 4.55 22.53
C LEU A 55 -48.28 3.42 22.94
N CYS A 56 -47.80 2.18 23.07
CA CYS A 56 -48.56 1.05 23.59
C CYS A 56 -47.83 0.36 24.76
N PRO A 57 -47.78 0.97 25.96
CA PRO A 57 -47.09 0.38 27.10
C PRO A 57 -47.83 -0.87 27.60
N GLY A 58 -47.14 -2.02 27.60
CA GLY A 58 -47.66 -3.27 28.16
C GLY A 58 -48.74 -3.97 27.35
N GLN A 59 -48.98 -3.55 26.10
CA GLN A 59 -49.95 -4.16 25.18
C GLN A 59 -49.30 -4.44 23.82
N ASP A 60 -49.85 -5.40 23.07
CA ASP A 60 -49.44 -5.65 21.70
C ASP A 60 -49.83 -4.45 20.82
N PRO A 61 -48.87 -3.80 20.13
CA PRO A 61 -49.16 -2.60 19.36
C PRO A 61 -50.05 -2.92 18.15
N PRO A 62 -51.09 -2.12 17.86
CA PRO A 62 -51.91 -2.28 16.68
C PRO A 62 -51.08 -2.34 15.39
N ALA A 63 -51.52 -3.13 14.42
CA ALA A 63 -50.83 -3.26 13.13
C ALA A 63 -50.70 -1.92 12.40
N GLU A 64 -51.73 -1.08 12.46
CA GLU A 64 -51.75 0.27 11.88
C GLU A 64 -50.66 1.17 12.49
N LEU A 65 -50.51 1.17 13.81
CA LEU A 65 -49.50 1.97 14.50
C LEU A 65 -48.07 1.57 14.08
N ARG A 66 -47.82 0.26 13.96
CA ARG A 66 -46.52 -0.25 13.47
C ARG A 66 -46.26 0.20 12.04
N LEU A 67 -47.28 0.18 11.19
CA LEU A 67 -47.17 0.59 9.79
C LEU A 67 -46.90 2.10 9.68
N THR A 68 -47.63 2.95 10.42
CA THR A 68 -47.39 4.40 10.45
C THR A 68 -46.02 4.75 11.04
N ALA A 69 -45.59 4.08 12.11
CA ALA A 69 -44.26 4.27 12.70
C ALA A 69 -43.15 3.90 11.70
N ARG A 70 -43.33 2.81 10.95
CA ARG A 70 -42.40 2.38 9.90
C ARG A 70 -42.35 3.38 8.74
N GLU A 71 -43.49 3.87 8.27
CA GLU A 71 -43.56 4.90 7.21
C GLU A 71 -42.87 6.21 7.64
N GLY A 72 -43.13 6.66 8.87
CA GLY A 72 -42.47 7.83 9.44
C GLY A 72 -40.95 7.64 9.54
N THR A 73 -40.51 6.48 10.01
CA THR A 73 -39.08 6.14 10.12
C THR A 73 -38.43 6.03 8.74
N GLN A 74 -39.13 5.53 7.72
CA GLN A 74 -38.65 5.49 6.34
C GLN A 74 -38.47 6.90 5.75
N LYS A 75 -39.44 7.80 5.94
CA LYS A 75 -39.32 9.20 5.52
C LYS A 75 -38.15 9.90 6.21
N LEU A 76 -38.00 9.70 7.52
CA LEU A 76 -36.86 10.23 8.28
C LEU A 76 -35.52 9.65 7.79
N ARG A 77 -35.49 8.35 7.49
CA ARG A 77 -34.30 7.68 6.94
C ARG A 77 -33.86 8.31 5.63
N GLN A 78 -34.79 8.49 4.69
CA GLN A 78 -34.50 9.08 3.40
C GLN A 78 -33.95 10.51 3.57
N PHE A 79 -34.63 11.33 4.37
CA PHE A 79 -34.18 12.69 4.67
C PHE A 79 -32.76 12.74 5.27
N LEU A 80 -32.46 11.86 6.24
CA LEU A 80 -31.15 11.82 6.86
C LEU A 80 -30.06 11.29 5.91
N GLN A 81 -30.38 10.32 5.05
CA GLN A 81 -29.45 9.78 4.06
C GLN A 81 -29.05 10.83 3.03
N GLU A 82 -30.01 11.61 2.51
CA GLU A 82 -29.73 12.69 1.57
C GLU A 82 -28.80 13.74 2.19
N ARG A 83 -29.06 14.14 3.44
CA ARG A 83 -28.19 15.11 4.15
C ARG A 83 -26.83 14.53 4.49
N PHE A 84 -26.78 13.26 4.88
CA PHE A 84 -25.54 12.55 5.15
C PHE A 84 -24.66 12.55 3.91
N GLU A 85 -25.19 12.23 2.72
CA GLU A 85 -24.39 12.16 1.50
C GLU A 85 -23.73 13.52 1.19
N ILE A 86 -24.46 14.62 1.31
CA ILE A 86 -23.92 15.97 1.09
C ILE A 86 -22.78 16.28 2.07
N MET A 87 -22.94 15.94 3.35
CA MET A 87 -21.91 16.18 4.37
C MET A 87 -20.72 15.23 4.19
N PHE A 88 -20.99 13.97 3.83
CA PHE A 88 -19.98 12.95 3.62
C PHE A 88 -19.08 13.30 2.44
N GLN A 89 -19.63 13.83 1.33
CA GLN A 89 -18.80 14.27 0.21
C GLN A 89 -17.83 15.41 0.60
N ARG A 90 -18.28 16.36 1.44
CA ARG A 90 -17.40 17.43 1.96
C ARG A 90 -16.32 16.87 2.89
N MET A 91 -16.70 15.96 3.79
CA MET A 91 -15.76 15.30 4.68
C MET A 91 -14.74 14.45 3.90
N LYS A 92 -15.20 13.69 2.91
CA LYS A 92 -14.38 12.88 2.01
C LYS A 92 -13.32 13.74 1.33
N GLY A 93 -13.69 14.88 0.75
CA GLY A 93 -12.73 15.80 0.14
C GLY A 93 -11.63 16.22 1.11
N MET A 94 -12.00 16.65 2.32
CA MET A 94 -11.00 17.00 3.35
C MET A 94 -10.13 15.82 3.77
N LEU A 95 -10.71 14.62 3.88
CA LEU A 95 -9.99 13.41 4.27
C LEU A 95 -8.95 13.04 3.21
N MET A 96 -9.35 13.04 1.93
CA MET A 96 -8.45 12.74 0.82
C MET A 96 -7.36 13.78 0.69
N ASP A 97 -7.70 15.07 0.70
CA ASP A 97 -6.75 16.13 0.38
C ASP A 97 -5.76 16.43 1.50
N ARG A 98 -6.13 16.18 2.77
CA ARG A 98 -5.33 16.62 3.93
C ARG A 98 -4.83 15.51 4.84
N ILE A 99 -5.47 14.35 4.85
CA ILE A 99 -5.17 13.28 5.81
C ILE A 99 -4.60 12.06 5.09
N LEU A 100 -5.25 11.63 4.02
CA LEU A 100 -4.90 10.44 3.25
C LEU A 100 -4.20 10.80 1.94
N SER A 101 -3.41 11.86 1.93
CA SER A 101 -2.56 12.26 0.80
C SER A 101 -1.14 12.42 1.27
N ILE A 102 -0.20 11.91 0.46
CA ILE A 102 1.22 12.18 0.64
C ILE A 102 1.56 13.37 -0.26
N PRO A 103 2.12 14.46 0.27
CA PRO A 103 2.53 15.60 -0.55
C PRO A 103 3.55 15.16 -1.61
N HIS A 104 3.41 15.66 -2.84
CA HIS A 104 4.29 15.28 -3.97
C HIS A 104 5.79 15.57 -3.74
N ASN A 105 6.11 16.46 -2.80
CA ASN A 105 7.46 16.82 -2.42
C ASN A 105 8.03 15.99 -1.25
N VAL A 106 7.27 15.00 -0.75
CA VAL A 106 7.68 14.13 0.34
C VAL A 106 7.99 12.75 -0.24
N LEU A 107 9.21 12.30 0.02
CA LEU A 107 9.67 10.95 -0.29
C LEU A 107 9.49 10.07 0.95
N LEU A 108 8.87 8.91 0.77
CA LEU A 108 8.74 7.93 1.84
C LEU A 108 10.12 7.40 2.25
N PRO A 109 10.27 6.97 3.53
CA PRO A 109 11.54 6.41 4.02
C PRO A 109 12.06 5.26 3.16
N ASP A 110 11.15 4.41 2.68
CA ASP A 110 11.50 3.25 1.85
C ASP A 110 12.10 3.64 0.49
N ASP A 111 11.80 4.85 0.00
CA ASP A 111 12.26 5.34 -1.29
C ASP A 111 13.51 6.22 -1.18
N GLN A 112 14.05 6.47 0.02
CA GLN A 112 15.25 7.31 0.21
C GLN A 112 16.46 6.82 -0.60
N LEU A 113 16.55 5.50 -0.85
CA LEU A 113 17.59 4.93 -1.70
C LEU A 113 17.52 5.44 -3.14
N HIS A 114 16.32 5.70 -3.67
CA HIS A 114 16.15 6.27 -5.01
C HIS A 114 16.66 7.72 -5.10
N GLN A 115 16.67 8.47 -3.98
CA GLN A 115 17.24 9.82 -3.93
C GLN A 115 18.77 9.79 -3.82
N ASN A 116 19.30 8.87 -3.02
CA ASN A 116 20.75 8.78 -2.75
C ASN A 116 21.51 8.08 -3.89
N TYR A 117 20.86 7.16 -4.58
CA TYR A 117 21.40 6.39 -5.69
C TYR A 117 20.43 6.46 -6.87
N PRO A 118 20.31 7.63 -7.53
CA PRO A 118 19.48 7.77 -8.72
C PRO A 118 20.10 7.06 -9.94
N GLU A 119 21.16 6.28 -9.74
CA GLU A 119 22.01 5.71 -10.77
C GLU A 119 21.16 5.05 -11.86
N GLY A 120 21.35 5.56 -13.08
CA GLY A 120 20.61 5.12 -14.24
C GLY A 120 20.86 3.64 -14.49
N LYS A 121 19.93 3.02 -15.22
CA LYS A 121 20.06 1.62 -15.66
C LYS A 121 21.45 1.28 -16.22
N GLU A 122 22.13 2.25 -16.85
CA GLU A 122 23.46 2.09 -17.41
C GLU A 122 24.56 1.82 -16.37
N ASP A 123 24.56 2.51 -15.21
CA ASP A 123 25.59 2.30 -14.19
C ASP A 123 25.37 0.98 -13.45
N LEU A 124 24.11 0.59 -13.24
CA LEU A 124 23.75 -0.75 -12.77
C LEU A 124 24.24 -1.85 -13.73
N MET A 125 24.11 -1.66 -15.04
CA MET A 125 24.61 -2.61 -16.03
C MET A 125 26.14 -2.70 -16.01
N LYS A 126 26.85 -1.57 -15.93
CA LYS A 126 28.32 -1.56 -15.79
C LYS A 126 28.76 -2.28 -14.52
N LEU A 127 28.04 -2.11 -13.42
CA LEU A 127 28.34 -2.79 -12.16
C LEU A 127 28.14 -4.31 -12.30
N GLN A 128 27.06 -4.75 -12.94
CA GLN A 128 26.82 -6.16 -13.23
C GLN A 128 27.92 -6.77 -14.10
N ASP A 129 28.34 -6.06 -15.16
CA ASP A 129 29.45 -6.50 -16.03
C ASP A 129 30.76 -6.59 -15.25
N SER A 130 31.04 -5.61 -14.39
CA SER A 130 32.23 -5.61 -13.53
C SER A 130 32.24 -6.80 -12.57
N ILE A 131 31.10 -7.15 -11.97
CA ILE A 131 30.96 -8.32 -11.09
C ILE A 131 31.22 -9.61 -11.87
N ALA A 132 30.64 -9.75 -13.07
CA ALA A 132 30.83 -10.93 -13.91
C ALA A 132 32.31 -11.11 -14.30
N ASN A 133 32.96 -10.04 -14.74
CA ASN A 133 34.39 -10.06 -15.08
C ASN A 133 35.27 -10.41 -13.87
N LEU A 134 34.93 -9.89 -12.68
CA LEU A 134 35.68 -10.16 -11.46
C LEU A 134 35.55 -11.62 -11.03
N LEU A 135 34.35 -12.21 -11.14
CA LEU A 135 34.12 -13.63 -10.86
C LEU A 135 34.90 -14.53 -11.82
N GLN A 136 34.91 -14.21 -13.11
CA GLN A 136 35.68 -14.96 -14.10
C GLN A 136 37.18 -14.88 -13.83
N ALA A 137 37.69 -13.70 -13.50
CA ALA A 137 39.10 -13.51 -13.14
C ALA A 137 39.46 -14.30 -11.88
N TYR A 138 38.60 -14.27 -10.86
CA TYR A 138 38.78 -15.04 -9.64
C TYR A 138 38.85 -16.56 -9.90
N GLU A 139 37.95 -17.10 -10.72
CA GLU A 139 37.98 -18.53 -11.10
C GLU A 139 39.28 -18.89 -11.83
N ALA A 140 39.73 -18.04 -12.76
CA ALA A 140 40.99 -18.24 -13.47
C ALA A 140 42.20 -18.22 -12.52
N GLU A 141 42.23 -17.29 -11.55
CA GLU A 141 43.28 -17.23 -10.53
C GLU A 141 43.29 -18.47 -9.63
N VAL A 142 42.12 -18.98 -9.23
CA VAL A 142 42.03 -20.21 -8.43
C VAL A 142 42.59 -21.40 -9.22
N CYS A 143 42.23 -21.54 -10.49
CA CYS A 143 42.77 -22.57 -11.37
C CYS A 143 44.29 -22.43 -11.55
N ALA A 144 44.79 -21.21 -11.80
CA ALA A 144 46.22 -20.95 -11.95
C ALA A 144 47.00 -21.30 -10.67
N LYS A 145 46.46 -20.95 -9.50
CA LYS A 145 47.04 -21.32 -8.20
C LYS A 145 47.13 -22.85 -8.04
N GLN A 146 46.09 -23.58 -8.42
CA GLN A 146 46.10 -25.04 -8.35
C GLN A 146 47.15 -25.65 -9.28
N ALA A 147 47.28 -25.13 -10.50
CA ALA A 147 48.31 -25.57 -11.45
C ALA A 147 49.73 -25.33 -10.91
N LEU A 148 49.99 -24.15 -10.34
CA LEU A 148 51.29 -23.81 -9.75
C LEU A 148 51.62 -24.71 -8.54
N LEU A 149 50.63 -25.08 -7.73
CA LEU A 149 50.85 -26.02 -6.63
C LEU A 149 51.23 -27.41 -7.14
N ALA A 150 50.58 -27.88 -8.20
CA ALA A 150 50.90 -29.17 -8.82
C ALA A 150 52.31 -29.17 -9.45
N GLU A 151 52.69 -28.11 -10.17
CA GLU A 151 54.02 -27.96 -10.74
C GLU A 151 55.11 -27.91 -9.66
N LEU A 152 54.85 -27.24 -8.53
CA LEU A 152 55.76 -27.19 -7.40
C LEU A 152 55.93 -28.56 -6.72
N GLU A 153 54.91 -29.42 -6.71
CA GLU A 153 55.02 -30.80 -6.26
C GLU A 153 55.86 -31.66 -7.21
N GLU A 154 55.65 -31.53 -8.53
CA GLU A 154 56.44 -32.23 -9.55
C GLU A 154 57.92 -31.81 -9.50
N GLN A 155 58.19 -30.52 -9.31
CA GLN A 155 59.55 -30.00 -9.20
C GLN A 155 60.27 -30.53 -7.95
N LYS A 156 59.55 -30.68 -6.83
CA LYS A 156 60.13 -31.29 -5.61
C LYS A 156 60.48 -32.75 -5.82
N GLU A 157 59.66 -33.49 -6.55
CA GLU A 157 59.89 -34.91 -6.81
C GLU A 157 61.08 -35.12 -7.76
N THR A 158 61.15 -34.36 -8.85
CA THR A 158 62.29 -34.39 -9.78
C THR A 158 63.59 -33.95 -9.11
N GLN A 159 63.56 -32.96 -8.21
CA GLN A 159 64.73 -32.55 -7.43
C GLN A 159 65.24 -33.69 -6.52
N LYS A 160 64.35 -34.39 -5.82
CA LYS A 160 64.74 -35.55 -5.00
C LYS A 160 65.41 -36.64 -5.83
N GLN A 161 64.83 -36.94 -7.00
CA GLN A 161 65.40 -37.94 -7.91
C GLN A 161 66.79 -37.54 -8.42
N LEU A 162 67.02 -36.24 -8.66
CA LEU A 162 68.32 -35.73 -9.04
C LEU A 162 69.34 -35.84 -7.89
N ASP A 163 68.93 -35.49 -6.68
CA ASP A 163 69.75 -35.59 -5.46
C ASP A 163 70.11 -37.06 -5.11
N GLU A 164 69.30 -38.04 -5.53
CA GLU A 164 69.60 -39.47 -5.39
C GLU A 164 70.64 -39.99 -6.40
N VAL A 165 70.80 -39.30 -7.54
CA VAL A 165 71.67 -39.72 -8.66
C VAL A 165 73.03 -39.01 -8.63
N LEU A 166 73.14 -37.85 -7.96
CA LEU A 166 74.38 -37.07 -7.77
C LEU A 166 75.12 -37.45 -6.48
#